data_AF-A0A849E9K8-F1
#
_entry.id   AF-A0A849E9K8-F1
#
_cell.length_a   1.000
_cell.length_b   1.000
_cell.length_c   1.000
_cell.angle_alpha   90.00
_cell.angle_beta   90.00
_cell.angle_gamma   90.00
#
_symmetry.space_group_name_H-M   'P 1'
#
loop_
_entity.id
_entity.type
_entity.pdbx_description
1 polymer ?
#
loop_
_entity_poly.entity_id
_entity_poly.type
_entity_poly.pdbx_seq_one_letter_code
_entity_poly.pdbx_strand_id
1 'polypeptide(L)'
;MAKKFNVIRNTASVLATAGIISALATAGIVSVLATSAMAQQQTPPPSPKQFGPRVNTPNAARPNRPAPELVAENGKWKVQCESRPARKDAQGKDIPAQKVCAMVQISRDAKRPQIALSLIMRQQKQGDRSATMMQIMAPIGVFLPTGIALEIDGAAVGRVPFVRCLPQTRVAPGLCTATAEAQKATLAKMKKGSSANFIIYEAPGAAIKMPISLDGFTASYQALLDNS
;
A
#
# COMPACT_ATOMS: atom_id res chain seq x y z
N MET A 1 23.60 40.96 21.79
CA MET A 1 22.40 41.83 21.92
C MET A 1 21.16 40.96 21.75
N ALA A 2 20.12 41.13 22.57
CA ALA A 2 18.89 40.34 22.45
C ALA A 2 17.80 41.11 21.66
N LYS A 3 17.04 40.40 20.81
CA LYS A 3 15.75 40.86 20.29
C LYS A 3 14.63 39.99 20.86
N LYS A 4 13.46 40.59 21.07
CA LYS A 4 12.48 40.17 22.08
C LYS A 4 11.08 40.46 21.55
N PHE A 5 10.11 39.58 21.82
CA PHE A 5 8.68 39.71 21.47
C PHE A 5 8.37 39.74 19.94
N ASN A 6 7.12 39.53 19.48
CA ASN A 6 5.87 39.45 20.25
C ASN A 6 4.93 38.29 19.84
N VAL A 7 3.99 37.97 20.72
CA VAL A 7 2.89 37.01 20.53
C VAL A 7 1.63 37.76 20.11
N ILE A 8 0.83 37.19 19.20
CA ILE A 8 -0.55 37.61 18.97
C ILE A 8 -1.47 36.40 19.20
N ARG A 9 -2.30 36.48 20.25
CA ARG A 9 -3.48 35.62 20.43
C ARG A 9 -4.65 36.28 19.70
N ASN A 10 -5.50 35.50 19.05
CA ASN A 10 -6.79 35.98 18.57
C ASN A 10 -7.91 35.15 19.20
N THR A 11 -8.82 35.82 19.90
CA THR A 11 -9.96 35.23 20.60
C THR A 11 -11.15 36.17 20.45
N ALA A 12 -12.22 35.69 19.82
CA ALA A 12 -13.45 36.44 19.65
C ALA A 12 -14.64 35.61 20.18
N SER A 13 -15.41 36.21 21.07
CA SER A 13 -16.69 35.70 21.56
C SER A 13 -17.70 36.84 21.51
N VAL A 14 -18.90 36.58 21.02
CA VAL A 14 -20.03 37.53 21.01
C VAL A 14 -21.26 36.77 21.48
N LEU A 15 -22.10 37.43 22.28
CA LEU A 15 -23.22 36.81 22.98
C LEU A 15 -24.54 36.83 22.19
N ALA A 16 -25.47 36.02 22.67
CA ALA A 16 -26.84 35.87 22.19
C ALA A 16 -27.73 37.11 22.40
N THR A 17 -28.86 37.10 21.69
CA THR A 17 -30.16 37.59 22.22
C THR A 17 -31.26 36.60 21.83
N ALA A 18 -32.29 36.49 22.67
CA ALA A 18 -33.49 35.70 22.39
C ALA A 18 -34.72 36.62 22.24
N GLY A 19 -35.77 36.15 21.55
CA GLY A 19 -37.04 36.87 21.40
C GLY A 19 -38.21 35.88 21.35
N ILE A 20 -39.27 36.19 22.10
CA ILE A 20 -40.48 35.35 22.27
C ILE A 20 -41.69 36.19 21.89
N ILE A 21 -42.63 35.63 21.12
CA ILE A 21 -43.99 36.15 20.97
C ILE A 21 -44.97 34.97 21.05
N SER A 22 -46.07 35.15 21.78
CA SER A 22 -47.05 34.10 22.11
C SER A 22 -48.48 34.52 21.77
N ALA A 23 -49.31 33.55 21.35
CA ALA A 23 -50.78 33.57 21.29
C ALA A 23 -51.25 32.10 21.52
N LEU A 24 -52.20 31.76 22.41
CA LEU A 24 -53.66 32.05 22.38
C LEU A 24 -54.35 31.51 21.11
N ALA A 25 -55.50 30.81 21.11
CA ALA A 25 -56.30 30.05 22.10
C ALA A 25 -57.39 29.27 21.29
N THR A 26 -58.20 28.26 21.74
CA THR A 26 -58.39 27.50 22.99
C THR A 26 -59.10 26.15 22.68
N ALA A 27 -59.12 25.19 23.62
CA ALA A 27 -60.08 24.06 23.79
C ALA A 27 -60.52 23.18 22.57
N GLY A 28 -60.30 21.85 22.64
CA GLY A 28 -60.78 20.88 21.63
C GLY A 28 -60.84 19.42 22.15
N ILE A 29 -62.04 18.88 22.29
CA ILE A 29 -62.40 17.66 23.03
C ILE A 29 -62.33 16.36 22.17
N VAL A 30 -61.79 15.27 22.76
CA VAL A 30 -62.10 13.82 22.54
C VAL A 30 -61.50 13.00 21.36
N SER A 31 -61.48 11.68 21.60
CA SER A 31 -61.30 10.50 20.72
C SER A 31 -59.89 10.05 20.32
N VAL A 32 -59.40 9.03 21.03
CA VAL A 32 -58.43 8.07 20.49
C VAL A 32 -59.17 7.06 19.61
N LEU A 33 -58.88 7.05 18.31
CA LEU A 33 -59.20 5.95 17.41
C LEU A 33 -57.94 5.58 16.62
N ALA A 34 -57.57 4.29 16.66
CA ALA A 34 -56.37 3.81 15.98
C ALA A 34 -56.60 3.72 14.46
N THR A 35 -55.75 4.39 13.68
CA THR A 35 -55.68 4.23 12.23
C THR A 35 -54.34 3.66 11.82
N SER A 36 -54.36 2.67 10.94
CA SER A 36 -53.17 1.92 10.50
C SER A 36 -52.35 2.73 9.48
N ALA A 37 -51.17 3.18 9.90
CA ALA A 37 -50.22 3.83 9.00
C ALA A 37 -49.72 2.84 7.94
N MET A 38 -50.07 3.07 6.67
CA MET A 38 -49.56 2.28 5.55
C MET A 38 -48.09 2.63 5.26
N ALA A 39 -47.23 1.61 5.21
CA ALA A 39 -45.85 1.76 4.76
C ALA A 39 -45.81 1.99 3.24
N GLN A 40 -45.45 3.20 2.78
CA GLN A 40 -45.26 3.49 1.36
C GLN A 40 -43.93 2.90 0.85
N GLN A 41 -44.00 1.72 0.24
CA GLN A 41 -42.86 1.07 -0.37
C GLN A 41 -42.53 1.68 -1.74
N GLN A 42 -41.59 2.61 -1.78
CA GLN A 42 -41.10 3.20 -3.03
C GLN A 42 -40.30 2.17 -3.83
N THR A 43 -40.76 1.86 -5.05
CA THR A 43 -40.06 0.99 -6.00
C THR A 43 -39.04 1.78 -6.83
N PRO A 44 -37.79 1.29 -7.01
CA PRO A 44 -36.81 1.94 -7.88
C PRO A 44 -37.19 1.76 -9.36
N PRO A 45 -36.81 2.71 -10.24
CA PRO A 45 -37.17 2.67 -11.65
C PRO A 45 -36.49 1.52 -12.42
N PRO A 46 -37.13 0.96 -13.46
CA PRO A 46 -36.61 -0.18 -14.21
C PRO A 46 -35.36 0.20 -15.02
N SER A 47 -34.31 -0.63 -14.93
CA SER A 47 -33.12 -0.52 -15.78
C SER A 47 -33.41 -1.00 -17.22
N PRO A 48 -32.76 -0.41 -18.25
CA PRO A 48 -33.03 -0.76 -19.65
C PRO A 48 -32.62 -2.20 -19.98
N LYS A 49 -33.47 -2.90 -20.77
CA LYS A 49 -33.23 -4.28 -21.21
C LYS A 49 -32.04 -4.33 -22.19
N GLN A 50 -30.92 -4.91 -21.77
CA GLN A 50 -29.81 -5.19 -22.68
C GLN A 50 -30.16 -6.34 -23.62
N PHE A 51 -30.12 -6.08 -24.93
CA PHE A 51 -30.15 -7.11 -25.97
C PHE A 51 -28.76 -7.75 -26.16
N GLY A 52 -28.75 -9.03 -26.50
CA GLY A 52 -27.54 -9.81 -26.79
C GLY A 52 -27.23 -10.90 -25.74
N PRO A 53 -26.70 -12.07 -26.14
CA PRO A 53 -26.35 -13.13 -25.20
C PRO A 53 -25.18 -12.71 -24.28
N ARG A 54 -25.49 -12.39 -23.02
CA ARG A 54 -24.48 -12.43 -21.95
C ARG A 54 -24.08 -13.88 -21.72
N VAL A 55 -22.95 -14.29 -22.29
CA VAL A 55 -22.18 -15.42 -21.76
C VAL A 55 -21.61 -14.99 -20.41
N ASN A 56 -22.45 -15.09 -19.38
CA ASN A 56 -22.06 -14.93 -17.98
C ASN A 56 -21.23 -16.16 -17.59
N THR A 57 -19.95 -16.21 -17.95
CA THR A 57 -19.03 -17.25 -17.47
C THR A 57 -18.94 -17.15 -15.94
N PRO A 58 -19.55 -18.05 -15.16
CA PRO A 58 -19.61 -17.90 -13.71
C PRO A 58 -18.25 -18.27 -13.14
N ASN A 59 -17.58 -17.33 -12.47
CA ASN A 59 -16.23 -17.49 -11.92
C ASN A 59 -15.25 -18.15 -12.90
N ALA A 60 -14.53 -17.33 -13.67
CA ALA A 60 -13.16 -17.69 -14.04
C ALA A 60 -12.36 -17.87 -12.73
N ALA A 61 -12.36 -19.10 -12.20
CA ALA A 61 -11.75 -19.42 -10.93
C ALA A 61 -10.28 -18.98 -11.00
N ARG A 62 -9.85 -18.14 -10.05
CA ARG A 62 -8.42 -17.85 -9.90
C ARG A 62 -7.73 -19.20 -9.72
N PRO A 63 -6.79 -19.61 -10.59
CA PRO A 63 -6.13 -20.89 -10.45
C PRO A 63 -5.56 -20.97 -9.05
N ASN A 64 -5.84 -22.06 -8.35
CA ASN A 64 -5.58 -22.23 -6.92
C ASN A 64 -4.07 -22.22 -6.65
N ARG A 65 -3.47 -21.03 -6.61
CA ARG A 65 -2.03 -20.86 -6.43
C ARG A 65 -1.70 -21.27 -4.99
N PRO A 66 -0.77 -22.20 -4.79
CA PRO A 66 -0.27 -22.52 -3.45
C PRO A 66 0.16 -21.25 -2.73
N ALA A 67 -0.14 -21.15 -1.44
CA ALA A 67 0.37 -20.06 -0.61
C ALA A 67 1.92 -20.09 -0.61
N PRO A 68 2.60 -18.93 -0.53
CA PRO A 68 4.05 -18.89 -0.48
C PRO A 68 4.60 -19.66 0.73
N GLU A 69 5.44 -20.64 0.45
CA GLU A 69 6.17 -21.45 1.43
C GLU A 69 7.25 -20.59 2.12
N LEU A 70 7.26 -20.53 3.45
CA LEU A 70 8.30 -19.84 4.21
C LEU A 70 9.52 -20.77 4.36
N VAL A 71 10.60 -20.48 3.63
CA VAL A 71 11.82 -21.32 3.63
C VAL A 71 12.91 -20.83 4.57
N ALA A 72 12.87 -19.57 4.99
CA ALA A 72 13.73 -19.04 6.06
C ALA A 72 13.12 -17.80 6.72
N GLU A 73 13.42 -17.58 8.00
CA GLU A 73 13.11 -16.34 8.73
C GLU A 73 14.29 -15.95 9.61
N ASN A 74 14.82 -14.73 9.41
CA ASN A 74 15.96 -14.21 10.17
C ASN A 74 15.65 -12.77 10.58
N GLY A 75 15.45 -12.54 11.88
CA GLY A 75 15.07 -11.23 12.40
C GLY A 75 13.75 -10.75 11.82
N LYS A 76 13.76 -9.64 11.08
CA LYS A 76 12.58 -9.10 10.38
C LYS A 76 12.45 -9.56 8.91
N TRP A 77 13.37 -10.37 8.42
CA TRP A 77 13.38 -10.87 7.03
C TRP A 77 12.75 -12.25 6.92
N LYS A 78 11.80 -12.38 5.99
CA LYS A 78 11.18 -13.66 5.62
C LYS A 78 11.55 -14.01 4.17
N VAL A 79 12.06 -15.21 3.92
CA VAL A 79 12.31 -15.75 2.58
C VAL A 79 11.17 -16.70 2.24
N GLN A 80 10.41 -16.35 1.20
CA GLN A 80 9.20 -17.05 0.80
C GLN A 80 9.28 -17.50 -0.66
N CYS A 81 8.79 -18.69 -0.96
CA CYS A 81 8.82 -19.30 -2.28
C CYS A 81 7.41 -19.63 -2.78
N GLU A 82 7.09 -19.26 -4.02
CA GLU A 82 5.88 -19.73 -4.71
C GLU A 82 6.24 -20.61 -5.91
N SER A 83 5.46 -21.66 -6.15
CA SER A 83 5.51 -22.36 -7.44
C SER A 83 4.65 -21.59 -8.44
N ARG A 84 5.27 -21.04 -9.49
CA ARG A 84 4.53 -20.46 -10.62
C ARG A 84 4.26 -21.57 -11.64
N PRO A 85 3.00 -21.83 -12.00
CA PRO A 85 2.65 -22.90 -12.93
C PRO A 85 3.18 -22.60 -14.34
N ALA A 86 3.26 -23.66 -15.16
CA ALA A 86 3.56 -23.54 -16.57
C ALA A 86 2.51 -22.65 -17.28
N ARG A 87 2.95 -21.90 -18.29
CA ARG A 87 2.10 -20.95 -19.03
C ARG A 87 2.69 -20.69 -20.41
N LYS A 88 1.86 -20.33 -21.37
CA LYS A 88 2.34 -19.78 -22.63
C LYS A 88 2.76 -18.31 -22.48
N ASP A 89 3.69 -17.87 -23.32
CA ASP A 89 3.97 -16.45 -23.54
C ASP A 89 3.00 -15.85 -24.58
N ALA A 90 3.22 -14.59 -24.97
CA ALA A 90 2.36 -13.91 -25.95
C ALA A 90 2.55 -14.44 -27.38
N GLN A 91 3.51 -15.34 -27.59
CA GLN A 91 3.88 -15.98 -28.85
C GLN A 91 3.46 -17.46 -28.87
N GLY A 92 2.76 -17.93 -27.84
CA GLY A 92 2.27 -19.31 -27.73
C GLY A 92 3.32 -20.34 -27.29
N LYS A 93 4.56 -19.93 -27.02
CA LYS A 93 5.64 -20.81 -26.57
C LYS A 93 5.48 -21.13 -25.09
N ASP A 94 5.73 -22.38 -24.73
CA ASP A 94 5.61 -22.86 -23.35
C ASP A 94 6.77 -22.37 -22.47
N ILE A 95 6.40 -21.72 -21.37
CA ILE A 95 7.27 -21.44 -20.23
C ILE A 95 6.97 -22.51 -19.17
N PRO A 96 7.96 -23.29 -18.72
CA PRO A 96 7.75 -24.35 -17.74
C PRO A 96 7.35 -23.80 -16.36
N ALA A 97 6.84 -24.69 -15.50
CA ALA A 97 6.64 -24.38 -14.10
C ALA A 97 7.99 -24.08 -13.41
N GLN A 98 7.99 -23.15 -12.45
CA GLN A 98 9.21 -22.63 -11.82
C GLN A 98 8.97 -22.28 -10.35
N LYS A 99 9.80 -22.81 -9.44
CA LYS A 99 9.91 -22.30 -8.07
C LYS A 99 10.52 -20.90 -8.15
N VAL A 100 9.92 -19.90 -7.51
CA VAL A 100 10.49 -18.56 -7.44
C VAL A 100 10.43 -18.03 -6.01
N CYS A 101 11.55 -17.51 -5.54
CA CYS A 101 11.71 -17.12 -4.14
C CYS A 101 11.97 -15.62 -3.99
N ALA A 102 11.56 -15.09 -2.84
CA ALA A 102 11.56 -13.68 -2.52
C ALA A 102 11.89 -13.46 -1.05
N MET A 103 12.88 -12.62 -0.80
CA MET A 103 13.23 -12.13 0.54
C MET A 103 12.46 -10.83 0.78
N VAL A 104 11.71 -10.76 1.88
CA VAL A 104 10.76 -9.69 2.18
C VAL A 104 11.01 -9.11 3.57
N GLN A 105 10.94 -7.78 3.68
CA GLN A 105 10.70 -7.07 4.95
C GLN A 105 9.69 -5.94 4.73
N ILE A 106 8.85 -5.69 5.74
CA ILE A 106 7.85 -4.61 5.72
C ILE A 106 8.22 -3.59 6.81
N SER A 107 8.53 -2.37 6.40
CA SER A 107 8.64 -1.20 7.27
C SER A 107 7.27 -0.57 7.50
N ARG A 108 7.07 0.07 8.65
CA ARG A 108 5.96 1.01 8.91
C ARG A 108 6.53 2.33 9.40
N ASP A 109 5.82 3.45 9.18
CA ASP A 109 6.20 4.72 9.79
C ASP A 109 5.92 4.66 11.30
N ALA A 110 6.84 5.18 12.10
CA ALA A 110 6.75 5.15 13.56
C ALA A 110 5.65 6.08 14.12
N LYS A 111 5.29 7.14 13.37
CA LYS A 111 4.22 8.08 13.76
C LYS A 111 2.87 7.71 13.15
N ARG A 112 2.86 7.03 12.00
CA ARG A 112 1.67 6.64 11.23
C ARG A 112 1.75 5.17 10.81
N PRO A 113 1.46 4.20 11.71
CA PRO A 113 1.60 2.76 11.43
C PRO A 113 0.77 2.23 10.25
N GLN A 114 -0.25 2.97 9.78
CA GLN A 114 -0.99 2.70 8.56
C GLN A 114 -0.16 2.88 7.28
N ILE A 115 0.87 3.73 7.32
CA ILE A 115 1.85 3.88 6.24
C ILE A 115 2.85 2.71 6.35
N ALA A 116 2.82 1.84 5.34
CA ALA A 116 3.70 0.69 5.24
C ALA A 116 4.47 0.72 3.90
N LEU A 117 5.72 0.29 3.93
CA LEU A 117 6.58 0.12 2.76
C LEU A 117 7.15 -1.30 2.79
N SER A 118 6.91 -2.07 1.72
CA SER A 118 7.43 -3.43 1.58
C SER A 118 8.64 -3.44 0.65
N LEU A 119 9.78 -3.89 1.16
CA LEU A 119 10.95 -4.22 0.35
C LEU A 119 10.92 -5.71 0.00
N ILE A 120 10.99 -6.02 -1.29
CA ILE A 120 11.00 -7.38 -1.81
C ILE A 120 12.24 -7.55 -2.70
N MET A 121 13.11 -8.50 -2.37
CA MET A 121 14.31 -8.82 -3.14
C MET A 121 14.18 -10.21 -3.76
N ARG A 122 14.45 -10.32 -5.06
CA ARG A 122 14.37 -11.57 -5.83
C ARG A 122 15.55 -11.65 -6.79
N GLN A 123 16.10 -12.85 -7.00
CA GLN A 123 16.98 -13.08 -8.14
C GLN A 123 16.14 -13.12 -9.43
N GLN A 124 16.64 -12.52 -10.52
CA GLN A 124 16.03 -12.55 -11.85
C GLN A 124 17.11 -12.92 -12.86
N LYS A 125 16.88 -13.95 -13.67
CA LYS A 125 17.78 -14.38 -14.74
C LYS A 125 17.60 -13.45 -15.94
N GLN A 126 18.69 -12.91 -16.48
CA GLN A 126 18.73 -11.92 -17.56
C GLN A 126 19.71 -12.42 -18.63
N GLY A 127 19.25 -13.36 -19.46
CA GLY A 127 20.19 -14.23 -20.19
C GLY A 127 21.03 -15.02 -19.18
N ASP A 128 22.34 -15.09 -19.41
CA ASP A 128 23.27 -15.93 -18.63
C ASP A 128 23.60 -15.35 -17.25
N ARG A 129 23.29 -14.07 -16.97
CA ARG A 129 23.52 -13.44 -15.67
C ARG A 129 22.30 -13.53 -14.76
N SER A 130 22.51 -13.88 -13.49
CA SER A 130 21.51 -13.68 -12.43
C SER A 130 21.72 -12.33 -11.76
N ALA A 131 20.66 -11.53 -11.67
CA ALA A 131 20.67 -10.18 -11.10
C ALA A 131 19.67 -10.08 -9.94
N THR A 132 20.12 -9.58 -8.79
CA THR A 132 19.23 -9.33 -7.65
C THR A 132 18.42 -8.07 -7.90
N MET A 133 17.12 -8.21 -8.10
CA MET A 133 16.20 -7.09 -8.27
C MET A 133 15.51 -6.74 -6.96
N MET A 134 15.65 -5.49 -6.53
CA MET A 134 14.85 -4.89 -5.47
C MET A 134 13.57 -4.32 -6.07
N GLN A 135 12.43 -4.74 -5.55
CA GLN A 135 11.12 -4.15 -5.79
C GLN A 135 10.62 -3.57 -4.47
N ILE A 136 10.46 -2.25 -4.43
CA ILE A 136 9.93 -1.52 -3.29
C ILE A 136 8.46 -1.21 -3.59
N MET A 137 7.57 -1.47 -2.64
CA MET A 137 6.15 -1.15 -2.72
C MET A 137 5.84 -0.07 -1.69
N ALA A 138 5.64 1.15 -2.16
CA ALA A 138 5.21 2.30 -1.38
C ALA A 138 3.68 2.48 -1.47
N PRO A 139 3.02 3.16 -0.52
CA PRO A 139 1.59 3.44 -0.62
C PRO A 139 1.28 4.38 -1.79
N ILE A 140 0.02 4.43 -2.20
CA ILE A 140 -0.50 5.50 -3.07
C ILE A 140 -0.46 6.86 -2.35
N GLY A 141 -0.30 7.96 -3.09
CA GLY A 141 -0.14 9.30 -2.54
C GLY A 141 1.32 9.77 -2.39
N VAL A 142 2.30 9.00 -2.89
CA VAL A 142 3.71 9.41 -2.91
C VAL A 142 4.05 10.33 -4.09
N PHE A 143 4.91 11.31 -3.84
CA PHE A 143 5.44 12.25 -4.84
C PHE A 143 6.42 11.54 -5.78
N LEU A 144 5.97 11.25 -7.00
CA LEU A 144 6.69 10.41 -7.96
C LEU A 144 8.03 10.97 -8.49
N PRO A 145 8.19 12.28 -8.79
CA PRO A 145 9.37 12.78 -9.50
C PRO A 145 10.72 12.56 -8.81
N THR A 146 10.75 12.45 -7.47
CA THR A 146 11.98 12.22 -6.70
C THR A 146 12.40 10.75 -6.60
N GLY A 147 11.52 9.82 -6.98
CA GLY A 147 11.66 8.41 -6.63
C GLY A 147 11.74 8.17 -5.11
N ILE A 148 12.22 7.00 -4.73
CA ILE A 148 12.53 6.62 -3.34
C ILE A 148 14.04 6.76 -3.14
N ALA A 149 14.49 7.55 -2.16
CA ALA A 149 15.91 7.62 -1.82
C ALA A 149 16.30 6.49 -0.86
N LEU A 150 17.55 6.03 -0.93
CA LEU A 150 18.11 4.99 -0.06
C LEU A 150 19.34 5.52 0.68
N GLU A 151 19.29 5.46 2.01
CA GLU A 151 20.43 5.63 2.92
C GLU A 151 20.70 4.30 3.63
N ILE A 152 21.97 3.98 3.91
CA ILE A 152 22.36 2.86 4.79
C ILE A 152 23.24 3.45 5.90
N ASP A 153 22.82 3.26 7.15
CA ASP A 153 23.43 3.84 8.35
C ASP A 153 23.68 5.37 8.24
N GLY A 154 22.75 6.07 7.59
CA GLY A 154 22.81 7.51 7.31
C GLY A 154 23.62 7.89 6.06
N ALA A 155 24.44 6.99 5.50
CA ALA A 155 25.17 7.26 4.26
C ALA A 155 24.28 7.05 3.02
N ALA A 156 24.17 8.07 2.18
CA ALA A 156 23.43 7.99 0.93
C ALA A 156 23.97 6.88 -0.01
N VAL A 157 23.05 6.18 -0.68
CA VAL A 157 23.35 5.10 -1.64
C VAL A 157 22.84 5.44 -3.04
N GLY A 158 21.67 6.06 -3.14
CA GLY A 158 21.09 6.47 -4.42
C GLY A 158 19.59 6.71 -4.35
N ARG A 159 18.93 6.68 -5.52
CA ARG A 159 17.47 6.77 -5.68
C ARG A 159 16.97 5.65 -6.59
N VAL A 160 15.79 5.11 -6.28
CA VAL A 160 15.07 4.13 -7.08
C VAL A 160 13.84 4.81 -7.69
N PRO A 161 13.71 4.89 -9.03
CA PRO A 161 12.56 5.53 -9.67
C PRO A 161 11.31 4.67 -9.54
N PHE A 162 10.14 5.31 -9.45
CA PHE A 162 8.85 4.63 -9.59
C PHE A 162 8.67 4.15 -11.04
N VAL A 163 8.27 2.89 -11.22
CA VAL A 163 8.10 2.27 -12.55
C VAL A 163 6.63 2.02 -12.92
N ARG A 164 5.74 1.95 -11.93
CA ARG A 164 4.27 1.93 -12.10
C ARG A 164 3.55 2.19 -10.78
N CYS A 165 2.34 2.71 -10.85
CA CYS A 165 1.39 2.72 -9.74
C CYS A 165 0.14 1.90 -10.10
N LEU A 166 -0.49 1.31 -9.09
CA LEU A 166 -1.75 0.59 -9.20
C LEU A 166 -2.82 1.37 -8.41
N PRO A 167 -4.00 1.65 -9.01
CA PRO A 167 -5.07 2.34 -8.31
C PRO A 167 -5.63 1.48 -7.17
N GLN A 168 -6.24 2.12 -6.18
CA GLN A 168 -6.98 1.43 -5.13
C GLN A 168 -8.18 0.70 -5.73
N THR A 169 -8.49 -0.49 -5.19
CA THR A 169 -9.64 -1.30 -5.58
C THR A 169 -10.44 -1.71 -4.34
N ARG A 170 -11.64 -2.27 -4.54
CA ARG A 170 -12.46 -2.82 -3.44
C ARG A 170 -11.82 -4.01 -2.71
N VAL A 171 -10.72 -4.58 -3.22
CA VAL A 171 -10.05 -5.77 -2.68
C VAL A 171 -8.56 -5.56 -2.34
N ALA A 172 -7.99 -4.39 -2.62
CA ALA A 172 -6.60 -4.08 -2.34
C ALA A 172 -6.36 -2.55 -2.29
N PRO A 173 -5.51 -2.06 -1.35
CA PRO A 173 -5.10 -0.66 -1.31
C PRO A 173 -4.28 -0.29 -2.55
N GLY A 174 -4.32 0.99 -2.93
CA GLY A 174 -3.48 1.52 -4.00
C GLY A 174 -2.01 1.57 -3.58
N LEU A 175 -1.09 1.37 -4.53
CA LEU A 175 0.35 1.32 -4.26
C LEU A 175 1.18 1.73 -5.47
N CYS A 176 2.37 2.28 -5.22
CA CYS A 176 3.36 2.61 -6.23
C CYS A 176 4.60 1.70 -6.08
N THR A 177 5.04 1.08 -7.17
CA THR A 177 6.23 0.22 -7.18
C THR A 177 7.43 0.94 -7.78
N ALA A 178 8.55 0.89 -7.08
CA ALA A 178 9.86 1.34 -7.55
C ALA A 178 10.80 0.11 -7.66
N THR A 179 11.60 0.01 -8.71
CA THR A 179 12.41 -1.19 -9.00
C THR A 179 13.82 -0.84 -9.44
N ALA A 180 14.83 -1.51 -8.89
CA ALA A 180 16.24 -1.38 -9.30
C ALA A 180 17.03 -2.69 -9.11
N GLU A 181 18.15 -2.81 -9.82
CA GLU A 181 19.16 -3.86 -9.59
C GLU A 181 19.97 -3.53 -8.32
N ALA A 182 20.11 -4.48 -7.41
CA ALA A 182 20.96 -4.37 -6.23
C ALA A 182 22.42 -4.55 -6.64
N GLN A 183 23.08 -3.45 -7.01
CA GLN A 183 24.51 -3.45 -7.36
C GLN A 183 25.36 -4.07 -6.23
N LYS A 184 26.47 -4.72 -6.61
CA LYS A 184 27.40 -5.39 -5.67
C LYS A 184 27.82 -4.49 -4.49
N ALA A 185 28.03 -3.19 -4.73
CA ALA A 185 28.36 -2.20 -3.69
C ALA A 185 27.20 -1.96 -2.71
N THR A 186 25.96 -1.86 -3.20
CA THR A 186 24.76 -1.72 -2.36
C THR A 186 24.55 -2.98 -1.52
N LEU A 187 24.68 -4.17 -2.11
CA LEU A 187 24.61 -5.44 -1.37
C LEU A 187 25.71 -5.54 -0.30
N ALA A 188 26.94 -5.12 -0.61
CA ALA A 188 28.05 -5.12 0.35
C ALA A 188 27.81 -4.14 1.51
N LYS A 189 27.18 -2.98 1.28
CA LYS A 189 26.71 -2.08 2.34
C LYS A 189 25.59 -2.75 3.17
N MET A 190 24.56 -3.31 2.54
CA MET A 190 23.44 -3.98 3.24
C MET A 190 23.88 -5.19 4.07
N LYS A 191 24.93 -5.93 3.66
CA LYS A 191 25.50 -7.04 4.43
C LYS A 191 26.31 -6.63 5.67
N LYS A 192 26.76 -5.37 5.74
CA LYS A 192 27.62 -4.83 6.83
C LYS A 192 26.91 -3.82 7.73
N GLY A 193 25.86 -3.18 7.23
CA GLY A 193 25.13 -2.13 7.93
C GLY A 193 24.10 -2.64 8.94
N SER A 194 23.53 -1.72 9.70
CA SER A 194 22.49 -2.00 10.72
C SER A 194 21.09 -1.61 10.26
N SER A 195 20.96 -0.49 9.53
CA SER A 195 19.67 0.03 9.08
C SER A 195 19.73 0.64 7.69
N ALA A 196 18.78 0.24 6.83
CA ALA A 196 18.52 0.86 5.53
C ALA A 196 17.27 1.73 5.61
N ASN A 197 17.42 3.04 5.40
CA ASN A 197 16.29 3.97 5.39
C ASN A 197 15.84 4.22 3.95
N PHE A 198 14.62 3.78 3.64
CA PHE A 198 13.95 4.09 2.37
C PHE A 198 13.12 5.35 2.56
N ILE A 199 13.48 6.43 1.88
CA ILE A 199 12.86 7.74 2.04
C ILE A 199 11.87 7.97 0.90
N ILE A 200 10.59 7.99 1.27
CA ILE A 200 9.49 8.38 0.40
C ILE A 200 9.08 9.82 0.70
N TYR A 201 8.37 10.45 -0.22
CA TYR A 201 7.89 11.83 -0.09
C TYR A 201 6.37 11.83 -0.34
N GLU A 202 5.59 12.56 0.45
CA GLU A 202 4.16 12.79 0.19
C GLU A 202 3.95 14.01 -0.71
N ALA A 203 4.80 15.02 -0.54
CA ALA A 203 4.83 16.26 -1.30
C ALA A 203 6.28 16.79 -1.33
N PRO A 204 6.62 17.80 -2.16
CA PRO A 204 7.91 18.49 -2.10
C PRO A 204 8.25 18.91 -0.66
N GLY A 205 9.41 18.49 -0.16
CA GLY A 205 9.87 18.74 1.22
C GLY A 205 9.26 17.83 2.30
N ALA A 206 8.11 17.19 2.07
CA ALA A 206 7.44 16.32 3.04
C ALA A 206 7.95 14.87 2.96
N ALA A 207 9.12 14.62 3.56
CA ALA A 207 9.79 13.32 3.56
C ALA A 207 9.40 12.41 4.75
N ILE A 208 9.25 11.10 4.49
CA ILE A 208 9.08 10.04 5.49
C ILE A 208 10.28 9.08 5.37
N LYS A 209 10.98 8.81 6.47
CA LYS A 209 11.99 7.73 6.53
C LYS A 209 11.33 6.42 6.94
N MET A 210 11.43 5.40 6.09
CA MET A 210 10.92 4.04 6.35
C MET A 210 12.11 3.12 6.73
N PRO A 211 12.31 2.80 8.01
CA PRO A 211 13.46 2.04 8.48
C PRO A 211 13.30 0.53 8.25
N ILE A 212 14.14 -0.02 7.36
CA ILE A 212 14.38 -1.45 7.20
C ILE A 212 15.57 -1.84 8.10
N SER A 213 15.40 -2.86 8.93
CA SER A 213 16.49 -3.44 9.73
C SER A 213 17.32 -4.40 8.86
N LEU A 214 18.64 -4.33 8.98
CA LEU A 214 19.57 -5.22 8.28
C LEU A 214 19.95 -6.44 9.14
N ASP A 215 19.42 -6.55 10.36
CA ASP A 215 19.57 -7.71 11.23
C ASP A 215 19.00 -8.96 10.55
N GLY A 216 19.84 -9.98 10.34
CA GLY A 216 19.47 -11.18 9.58
C GLY A 216 19.49 -11.03 8.05
N PHE A 217 19.82 -9.85 7.50
CA PHE A 217 19.88 -9.62 6.05
C PHE A 217 20.83 -10.61 5.37
N THR A 218 22.06 -10.76 5.87
CA THR A 218 23.08 -11.61 5.24
C THR A 218 22.66 -13.09 5.19
N ALA A 219 21.98 -13.60 6.24
CA ALA A 219 21.49 -14.98 6.29
C ALA A 219 20.29 -15.20 5.35
N SER A 220 19.28 -14.33 5.40
CA SER A 220 18.13 -14.40 4.49
C SER A 220 18.52 -14.17 3.02
N TYR A 221 19.54 -13.35 2.75
CA TYR A 221 20.05 -13.14 1.40
C TYR A 221 20.82 -14.35 0.87
N GLN A 222 21.50 -15.10 1.74
CA GLN A 222 22.10 -16.40 1.36
C GLN A 222 21.00 -17.43 1.07
N ALA A 223 20.03 -17.60 1.97
CA ALA A 223 18.89 -18.51 1.75
C ALA A 223 18.06 -18.18 0.49
N LEU A 224 18.02 -16.90 0.06
CA LEU A 224 17.45 -16.48 -1.23
C LEU A 224 18.29 -16.93 -2.43
N LEU A 225 19.63 -16.89 -2.35
CA LEU A 225 20.52 -17.38 -3.40
C LEU A 225 20.42 -18.91 -3.54
N ASP A 226 20.41 -19.61 -2.42
CA ASP A 226 20.34 -21.08 -2.35
C ASP A 226 19.01 -21.65 -2.89
N ASN A 227 18.02 -20.78 -3.16
CA ASN A 227 16.68 -21.12 -3.67
C ASN A 227 16.34 -20.39 -5.01
N SER A 228 17.31 -20.13 -5.90
CA SER A 228 17.13 -19.25 -7.10
C SER A 228 17.47 -19.79 -8.50
#